data_AF-A0A9D2WS99-F1
#
_entry.id   AF-A0A9D2WS99-F1
#
_cell.length_a   1.000
_cell.length_b   1.000
_cell.length_c   1.000
_cell.angle_alpha   90.00
_cell.angle_beta   90.00
_cell.angle_gamma   90.00
#
_symmetry.space_group_name_H-M   'P 1'
#
loop_
_entity.id
_entity.type
_entity.pdbx_description
1 polymer ?
#
loop_
_entity_poly.entity_id
_entity_poly.type
_entity_poly.pdbx_seq_one_letter_code
_entity_poly.pdbx_strand_id
1 'polypeptide(L)'
;MMPQRTPVPENDYVTFVSYAIPAGEAVRAANFRELLTFFKDDKGRPDIPGSCVKGAVRTALVAQLMKNSQCGSISNLIFNNLPICQP
;
A
#
# COMPACT_ATOMS: atom_id res chain seq x y z
N MET A 1 -8.48 -26.16 13.56
CA MET A 1 -8.90 -26.86 12.33
C MET A 1 -9.32 -25.79 11.33
N MET A 2 -8.54 -25.57 10.28
CA MET A 2 -8.89 -24.59 9.24
C MET A 2 -10.00 -25.20 8.37
N PRO A 3 -11.08 -24.46 8.05
CA PRO A 3 -12.11 -24.98 7.17
C PRO A 3 -11.53 -25.14 5.75
N GLN A 4 -11.71 -26.31 5.16
CA GLN A 4 -11.35 -26.55 3.76
C GLN A 4 -12.26 -25.68 2.88
N ARG A 5 -11.67 -24.75 2.13
CA ARG A 5 -12.40 -23.79 1.30
C ARG A 5 -12.87 -24.50 0.03
N THR A 6 -14.14 -24.89 -0.03
CA THR A 6 -14.74 -25.44 -1.25
C THR A 6 -14.73 -24.39 -2.37
N PRO A 7 -14.47 -24.76 -3.63
CA PRO A 7 -14.57 -23.84 -4.76
C PRO A 7 -15.98 -23.25 -4.83
N VAL A 8 -16.09 -21.93 -4.92
CA VAL A 8 -17.37 -21.22 -5.09
C VAL A 8 -17.80 -21.38 -6.56
N PRO A 9 -19.05 -21.78 -6.86
CA PRO A 9 -19.53 -21.84 -8.24
C PRO A 9 -19.61 -20.45 -8.86
N GLU A 10 -19.36 -20.35 -10.17
CA GLU A 10 -19.23 -19.06 -10.88
C GLU A 10 -20.49 -18.17 -10.76
N ASN A 11 -21.67 -18.78 -10.66
CA ASN A 11 -22.94 -18.07 -10.44
C ASN A 11 -22.99 -17.30 -9.11
N ASP A 12 -22.22 -17.74 -8.10
CA ASP A 12 -22.19 -17.14 -6.77
C ASP A 12 -21.09 -16.08 -6.63
N TYR A 13 -20.28 -15.86 -7.68
CA TYR A 13 -19.22 -14.85 -7.66
C TYR A 13 -19.79 -13.46 -7.41
N VAL A 14 -20.95 -13.15 -7.99
CA VAL A 14 -21.59 -11.83 -7.83
C VAL A 14 -21.92 -11.54 -6.36
N THR A 15 -22.30 -12.56 -5.60
CA THR A 15 -22.60 -12.44 -4.16
C THR A 15 -21.32 -12.38 -3.31
N PHE A 16 -20.20 -12.90 -3.82
CA PHE A 16 -18.92 -12.97 -3.13
C PHE A 16 -17.99 -11.76 -3.37
N VAL A 17 -18.27 -10.94 -4.39
CA VAL A 17 -17.47 -9.77 -4.76
C VAL A 17 -17.91 -8.54 -3.95
N SER A 18 -17.03 -8.04 -3.07
CA SER A 18 -17.28 -6.82 -2.31
C SER A 18 -17.02 -5.53 -3.10
N TYR A 19 -16.13 -5.58 -4.11
CA TYR A 19 -15.90 -4.52 -5.08
C TYR A 19 -15.17 -5.09 -6.31
N ALA A 20 -15.40 -4.50 -7.48
CA ALA A 20 -14.76 -4.90 -8.74
C ALA A 20 -14.01 -3.72 -9.36
N ILE A 21 -12.83 -3.96 -9.92
CA ILE A 21 -12.06 -2.98 -10.68
C ILE A 21 -12.07 -3.44 -12.14
N PRO A 22 -12.51 -2.60 -13.10
CA PRO A 22 -12.44 -2.95 -14.50
C PRO A 22 -10.97 -3.06 -14.93
N ALA A 23 -10.53 -4.26 -15.30
CA ALA A 23 -9.15 -4.52 -15.69
C ALA A 23 -8.85 -4.28 -17.18
N GLY A 24 -9.85 -3.85 -17.97
CA GLY A 24 -9.67 -3.48 -19.39
C GLY A 24 -8.98 -4.56 -20.22
N GLU A 25 -8.04 -4.16 -21.09
CA GLU A 25 -7.24 -5.10 -21.92
C GLU A 25 -6.30 -5.99 -21.11
N ALA A 26 -6.02 -5.66 -19.83
CA ALA A 26 -5.15 -6.48 -18.98
C ALA A 26 -5.78 -7.83 -18.63
N VAL A 27 -7.12 -7.95 -18.73
CA VAL A 27 -7.86 -9.22 -18.61
C VAL A 27 -7.44 -10.24 -19.67
N ARG A 28 -7.00 -9.77 -20.85
CA ARG A 28 -6.60 -10.61 -21.97
C ARG A 28 -5.14 -11.07 -21.90
N ALA A 29 -4.38 -10.60 -20.90
CA ALA A 29 -3.03 -11.09 -20.68
C ALA A 29 -3.12 -12.58 -20.29
N ALA A 30 -2.45 -13.43 -21.08
CA ALA A 30 -2.50 -14.89 -20.94
C ALA A 30 -2.08 -15.42 -19.55
N ASN A 31 -1.43 -14.57 -18.73
CA ASN A 31 -1.00 -14.88 -17.38
C ASN A 31 -1.19 -13.66 -16.46
N PHE A 32 -2.43 -13.26 -16.20
CA PHE A 32 -2.73 -12.22 -15.21
C PHE A 32 -2.48 -12.72 -13.78
N ARG A 33 -1.19 -12.83 -13.43
CA ARG A 33 -0.69 -13.25 -12.12
C ARG A 33 0.01 -12.04 -11.47
N GLU A 34 0.13 -12.06 -10.14
CA GLU A 34 0.86 -11.04 -9.36
C GLU A 34 0.20 -9.64 -9.32
N LEU A 35 -1.10 -9.59 -9.05
CA LEU A 35 -1.78 -8.33 -8.77
C LEU A 35 -1.28 -7.71 -7.46
N LEU A 36 -0.57 -6.58 -7.56
CA LEU A 36 -0.33 -5.72 -6.41
C LEU A 36 -1.65 -5.06 -5.99
N THR A 37 -2.20 -5.50 -4.88
CA THR A 37 -3.45 -4.96 -4.34
C THR A 37 -3.20 -3.72 -3.48
N PHE A 38 -4.13 -2.77 -3.52
CA PHE A 38 -4.11 -1.62 -2.62
C PHE A 38 -4.35 -2.03 -1.16
N PHE A 39 -3.88 -1.22 -0.22
CA PHE A 39 -4.16 -1.41 1.20
C PHE A 39 -5.67 -1.36 1.47
N LYS A 40 -6.14 -2.21 2.38
CA LYS A 40 -7.54 -2.28 2.76
C LYS A 40 -7.71 -2.17 4.26
N ASP A 41 -8.83 -1.59 4.68
CA ASP A 41 -9.26 -1.60 6.08
C ASP A 41 -9.78 -2.99 6.50
N ASP A 42 -10.16 -3.10 7.78
CA ASP A 42 -10.77 -4.30 8.37
C ASP A 42 -12.09 -4.72 7.70
N LYS A 43 -12.71 -3.81 6.93
CA LYS A 43 -13.95 -4.02 6.17
C LYS A 43 -13.68 -4.32 4.69
N GLY A 44 -12.42 -4.43 4.28
CA GLY A 44 -12.02 -4.74 2.91
C GLY A 44 -12.14 -3.57 1.92
N ARG A 45 -12.31 -2.33 2.40
CA ARG A 45 -12.39 -1.11 1.59
C ARG A 45 -10.99 -0.51 1.41
N PRO A 46 -10.67 0.07 0.24
CA PRO A 46 -9.37 0.68 0.01
C PRO A 46 -9.17 1.88 0.97
N ASP A 47 -8.03 1.91 1.65
CA ASP A 47 -7.68 2.99 2.59
C ASP A 47 -6.22 3.44 2.41
N ILE A 48 -5.95 4.72 2.68
CA ILE A 48 -4.61 5.28 2.66
C ILE A 48 -4.07 5.27 4.10
N PRO A 49 -3.10 4.40 4.43
CA PRO A 49 -2.59 4.33 5.78
C PRO A 49 -1.89 5.64 6.16
N GLY A 50 -2.13 6.12 7.38
CA GLY A 50 -1.55 7.36 7.88
C GLY A 50 -0.01 7.36 7.89
N SER A 51 0.63 6.19 7.95
CA SER A 51 2.08 6.04 7.83
C SER A 51 2.60 6.46 6.45
N CYS A 52 1.90 6.15 5.36
CA CYS A 52 2.27 6.56 4.00
C CYS A 52 2.23 8.08 3.85
N VAL A 53 1.17 8.71 4.33
CA VAL A 53 1.03 10.18 4.31
C VAL A 53 2.12 10.83 5.15
N LYS A 54 2.36 10.32 6.37
CA LYS A 54 3.45 10.80 7.25
C LYS A 54 4.81 10.66 6.57
N GLY A 55 5.08 9.56 5.87
CA GLY A 55 6.31 9.35 5.12
C GLY A 55 6.50 10.37 4.00
N ALA A 56 5.47 10.60 3.18
CA ALA A 56 5.50 11.59 2.11
C ALA A 56 5.77 13.01 2.65
N VAL A 57 5.03 13.42 3.70
CA VAL A 57 5.22 14.73 4.33
C VAL A 57 6.61 14.85 4.94
N ARG A 58 7.10 13.81 5.63
CA ARG A 58 8.46 13.78 6.19
C ARG A 58 9.50 14.02 5.11
N THR A 59 9.42 13.31 3.99
CA THR A 59 10.37 13.46 2.89
C THR A 59 10.31 14.85 2.27
N ALA A 60 9.11 15.42 2.07
CA ALA A 60 8.95 16.77 1.55
C ALA A 60 9.57 17.82 2.48
N LEU A 61 9.35 17.72 3.79
CA LEU A 61 9.95 18.62 4.79
C LEU A 61 11.47 18.49 4.82
N VAL A 62 12.00 17.26 4.80
CA VAL A 62 13.44 17.02 4.75
C VAL A 62 14.05 17.66 3.49
N ALA A 63 13.46 17.43 2.32
CA ALA A 63 13.93 18.02 1.07
C ALA A 63 13.93 19.56 1.12
N GLN A 64 12.89 20.17 1.71
CA GLN A 64 12.81 21.61 1.86
C GLN A 64 13.87 22.16 2.82
N LEU A 65 14.11 21.49 3.95
CA LEU A 65 15.13 21.88 4.93
C LEU A 65 16.55 21.75 4.37
N MET A 66 16.82 20.72 3.56
CA MET A 66 18.10 20.54 2.87
C MET A 66 18.33 21.66 1.84
N LYS A 67 17.29 22.11 1.13
CA LYS A 67 17.38 23.20 0.16
C LYS A 67 17.69 24.57 0.80
N ASN A 68 17.25 24.80 2.03
CA ASN A 68 17.35 26.09 2.72
C ASN A 68 18.60 26.24 3.62
N SER A 69 19.61 25.38 3.46
CA SER A 69 20.94 25.51 4.10
C SER A 69 20.99 25.45 5.64
N GLN A 70 20.11 24.69 6.31
CA GLN A 70 20.30 24.29 7.72
C GLN A 70 21.03 22.94 7.84
N CYS A 71 22.03 22.72 6.99
CA CYS A 71 22.65 21.42 6.70
C CYS A 71 23.59 20.87 7.82
N GLY A 72 23.79 21.58 8.93
CA GLY A 72 24.75 21.17 9.96
C GLY A 72 24.22 20.20 11.04
N SER A 73 22.98 20.40 11.52
CA SER A 73 22.47 19.71 12.72
C SER A 73 21.31 18.74 12.47
N ILE A 74 20.67 18.77 11.29
CA ILE A 74 19.42 18.02 11.05
C ILE A 74 19.70 16.57 10.62
N SER A 75 20.84 16.31 9.97
CA SER A 75 21.28 14.96 9.57
C SER A 75 21.31 13.99 10.75
N ASN A 76 21.90 14.40 11.87
CA ASN A 76 21.96 13.58 13.09
C ASN A 76 20.60 13.33 13.74
N LEU A 77 19.60 14.22 13.56
CA LEU A 77 18.26 14.01 14.08
C LEU A 77 17.43 13.05 13.21
N ILE A 78 17.63 13.10 11.88
CA ILE A 78 16.88 12.29 10.91
C ILE A 78 17.32 10.83 10.92
N PHE A 79 18.63 10.56 10.97
CA PHE A 79 19.16 9.19 10.91
C PHE A 79 19.03 8.43 12.24
N ASN A 80 19.06 9.12 13.40
CA ASN A 80 18.98 8.46 14.72
C ASN A 80 17.54 8.23 15.23
N ASN A 81 16.52 8.88 14.65
CA ASN A 81 15.11 8.78 15.10
C ASN A 81 14.15 8.23 14.02
N LEU A 82 14.67 7.73 12.89
CA LEU A 82 13.83 6.99 11.96
C LEU A 82 13.81 5.53 12.44
N PRO A 83 12.65 4.94 12.79
CA PRO A 83 12.53 3.50 12.85
C PRO A 83 12.69 3.02 11.41
N ILE A 84 13.93 2.76 11.02
CA ILE A 84 14.23 2.03 9.81
C ILE A 84 13.61 0.67 10.06
N CYS A 85 12.56 0.31 9.31
CA CYS A 85 12.16 -1.08 9.19
C CYS A 85 13.39 -1.81 8.67
N GLN A 86 14.10 -2.48 9.56
CA GLN A 86 15.22 -3.34 9.18
C GLN A 86 14.64 -4.51 8.37
N PRO A 87 15.38 -4.99 7.36
CA PRO A 87 14.95 -6.11 6.52
C PRO A 87 14.69 -7.39 7.31
#